data_AF-A0A941FH23-F1
#
_entry.id   AF-A0A941FH23-F1
#
_cell.length_a   1.000
_cell.length_b   1.000
_cell.length_c   1.000
_cell.angle_alpha   90.00
_cell.angle_beta   90.00
_cell.angle_gamma   90.00
#
_symmetry.space_group_name_H-M   'P 1'
#
loop_
_entity.id
_entity.type
_entity.pdbx_description
1 polymer ?
#
loop_
_entity_poly.entity_id
_entity_poly.type
_entity_poly.pdbx_seq_one_letter_code
_entity_poly.pdbx_strand_id
1 'polypeptide(L)'
;MEKLQEGEKVAVILDVLLATTTIISALHDGARQVIPVMDPLDALVKSQELDHGDFVVAGELKAKPVDDLMYPSPTLLSKLVRGKL
;
A
#
# COMPACT_ATOMS: atom_id res chain seq x y z
N MET A 1 -22.64 -9.28 -8.84
CA MET A 1 -22.06 -10.23 -7.86
C MET A 1 -22.12 -11.67 -8.35
N GLU A 2 -23.24 -12.16 -8.88
CA GLU A 2 -23.36 -13.55 -9.38
C GLU A 2 -22.28 -13.96 -10.39
N LYS A 3 -21.97 -13.11 -11.38
CA LYS A 3 -20.88 -13.38 -12.34
C LYS A 3 -19.49 -13.42 -11.72
N LEU A 4 -19.24 -12.92 -10.50
CA LEU A 4 -17.95 -13.08 -9.82
C LEU A 4 -17.83 -14.44 -9.12
N GLN A 5 -18.95 -15.10 -8.82
CA GLN A 5 -19.02 -16.33 -8.03
C GLN A 5 -18.86 -17.62 -8.86
N GLU A 6 -18.76 -17.49 -10.18
CA GLU A 6 -18.84 -18.61 -11.11
C GLU A 6 -17.46 -19.02 -11.62
N GLY A 7 -16.87 -20.07 -11.05
CA GLY A 7 -15.57 -20.60 -11.48
C GLY A 7 -14.36 -19.71 -11.12
N GLU A 8 -13.17 -20.15 -11.50
CA GLU A 8 -11.93 -19.40 -11.28
C GLU A 8 -11.83 -18.22 -12.25
N LYS A 9 -11.61 -17.01 -11.73
CA LYS A 9 -11.46 -15.79 -12.52
C LYS A 9 -10.24 -15.01 -12.09
N VAL A 10 -9.62 -14.32 -13.04
CA VAL A 10 -8.56 -13.36 -12.77
C VAL A 10 -9.20 -12.01 -12.48
N ALA A 11 -8.97 -11.48 -11.29
CA ALA A 11 -9.34 -10.12 -10.93
C ALA A 11 -8.18 -9.16 -11.24
N VAL A 12 -8.47 -8.06 -11.94
CA VAL A 12 -7.52 -6.97 -12.16
C VAL A 12 -8.06 -5.74 -11.45
N ILE A 13 -7.33 -5.27 -10.44
CA ILE A 13 -7.69 -4.11 -9.63
C ILE A 13 -7.10 -2.87 -10.29
N LEU A 14 -7.95 -1.86 -10.52
CA LEU A 14 -7.55 -0.57 -11.07
C LEU A 14 -8.01 0.53 -10.11
N ASP A 15 -7.03 1.16 -9.48
CA ASP A 15 -7.20 2.44 -8.79
C ASP A 15 -6.01 3.32 -9.16
N VAL A 16 -6.12 3.90 -10.35
CA VAL A 16 -4.99 4.47 -11.08
C VAL A 16 -4.44 5.70 -10.35
N LEU A 17 -5.30 6.48 -9.70
CA LEU A 17 -4.87 7.67 -8.99
C LEU A 17 -4.39 7.28 -7.60
N LEU A 18 -3.07 7.23 -7.46
CA LEU A 18 -2.34 6.84 -6.26
C LEU A 18 -2.41 5.33 -6.00
N ALA A 19 -3.46 4.75 -5.41
CA ALA A 19 -3.38 3.42 -4.78
C ALA A 19 -2.64 2.33 -5.61
N THR A 20 -3.16 1.90 -6.76
CA THR A 20 -2.48 0.85 -7.57
C THR A 20 -1.21 1.33 -8.25
N THR A 21 -1.12 2.61 -8.64
CA THR A 21 0.11 3.20 -9.18
C THR A 21 1.22 3.23 -8.13
N THR A 22 0.89 3.52 -6.88
CA THR A 22 1.80 3.58 -5.73
C THR A 22 2.25 2.19 -5.33
N ILE A 23 1.35 1.20 -5.30
CA ILE A 23 1.72 -0.20 -5.09
C ILE A 23 2.74 -0.65 -6.15
N ILE A 24 2.43 -0.46 -7.43
CA ILE A 24 3.29 -0.89 -8.53
C ILE A 24 4.62 -0.14 -8.50
N SER A 25 4.61 1.16 -8.25
CA SER A 25 5.85 1.97 -8.18
C SER A 25 6.72 1.55 -6.99
N ALA A 26 6.14 1.30 -5.82
CA ALA A 26 6.90 0.87 -4.65
C ALA A 26 7.59 -0.49 -4.90
N LEU A 27 6.87 -1.45 -5.48
CA LEU A 27 7.44 -2.74 -5.88
C LEU A 27 8.54 -2.59 -6.93
N HIS A 28 8.31 -1.77 -7.97
CA HIS A 28 9.31 -1.46 -8.99
C HIS A 28 10.59 -0.86 -8.37
N ASP A 29 10.46 0.02 -7.38
CA ASP A 29 11.58 0.71 -6.74
C ASP A 29 12.27 -0.13 -5.65
N GLY A 30 11.82 -1.37 -5.44
CA GLY A 30 12.50 -2.37 -4.64
C GLY A 30 11.88 -2.64 -3.27
N ALA A 31 10.62 -2.26 -3.03
CA ALA A 31 9.86 -2.79 -1.91
C ALA A 31 9.82 -4.33 -1.97
N ARG A 32 9.98 -5.00 -0.84
CA ARG A 32 9.93 -6.46 -0.74
C ARG A 32 8.50 -6.99 -0.91
N GLN A 33 7.54 -6.23 -0.41
CA GLN A 33 6.12 -6.54 -0.44
C GLN A 33 5.36 -5.23 -0.25
N VAL A 34 4.08 -5.20 -0.61
CA VAL A 34 3.15 -4.16 -0.17
C VAL A 34 1.96 -4.86 0.50
N ILE A 35 1.63 -4.45 1.72
CA ILE A 35 0.51 -5.01 2.49
C ILE A 35 -0.64 -4.00 2.49
N PRO A 36 -1.72 -4.24 1.72
CA PRO A 36 -2.91 -3.40 1.82
C PRO A 36 -3.59 -3.63 3.18
N VAL A 37 -4.01 -2.54 3.80
CA VAL A 37 -4.68 -2.51 5.11
C VAL A 37 -6.01 -1.77 4.97
N MET A 38 -6.95 -2.01 5.88
CA MET A 38 -8.31 -1.46 5.76
C MET A 38 -8.33 0.07 5.97
N ASP A 39 -7.61 0.55 6.97
CA ASP A 39 -7.60 1.95 7.39
C ASP A 39 -6.29 2.29 8.15
N PRO A 40 -6.06 3.57 8.51
CA PRO A 40 -4.82 3.95 9.20
C PRO A 40 -4.62 3.27 10.56
N LEU A 41 -5.68 2.94 11.29
CA LEU A 41 -5.55 2.27 12.59
C LEU A 41 -5.05 0.85 12.38
N ASP A 42 -5.61 0.13 11.41
CA ASP A 42 -5.14 -1.21 11.01
C ASP A 42 -3.68 -1.17 10.54
N ALA A 43 -3.28 -0.13 9.80
CA ALA A 43 -1.90 0.10 9.38
C ALA A 43 -0.94 0.20 10.58
N LEU A 44 -1.29 1.00 11.58
CA LEU A 44 -0.49 1.20 12.78
C LEU A 44 -0.42 -0.07 13.62
N VAL A 45 -1.53 -0.78 13.81
CA VAL A 45 -1.55 -2.07 14.53
C VAL A 45 -0.67 -3.10 13.83
N LYS A 46 -0.79 -3.24 12.50
CA LYS A 46 0.04 -4.16 11.71
C LYS A 46 1.52 -3.82 11.82
N SER A 47 1.87 -2.54 11.84
CA SER A 47 3.26 -2.09 11.95
C SER A 47 3.93 -2.45 13.28
N GLN A 48 3.15 -2.63 14.37
CA GLN A 48 3.67 -3.06 15.66
C GLN A 48 4.08 -4.54 15.68
N GLU A 49 3.60 -5.33 14.72
CA GLU A 49 3.97 -6.75 14.57
C GLU A 49 5.26 -6.93 13.73
N LEU A 50 5.83 -5.84 13.21
CA LEU A 50 6.99 -5.85 12.32
C LEU A 50 8.24 -5.30 13.01
N ASP A 51 9.40 -5.80 12.59
CA ASP A 51 10.68 -5.31 13.11
C ASP A 51 10.88 -3.83 12.77
N HIS A 52 11.38 -3.06 13.75
CA HIS A 52 11.61 -1.63 13.58
C HIS A 52 12.60 -1.37 12.43
N GLY A 53 12.22 -0.45 11.54
CA GLY A 53 13.04 -0.02 10.41
C GLY A 53 12.84 -0.86 9.14
N ASP A 54 12.04 -1.92 9.19
CA ASP A 54 11.84 -2.84 8.07
C ASP A 54 10.62 -2.50 7.19
N PHE A 55 9.85 -1.47 7.54
CA PHE A 55 8.61 -1.10 6.85
C PHE A 55 8.47 0.41 6.59
N VAL A 56 7.57 0.77 5.67
CA VAL A 56 7.03 2.12 5.48
C VAL A 56 5.50 2.09 5.59
N VAL A 57 4.93 2.84 6.54
CA VAL A 57 3.47 3.01 6.61
C VAL A 57 3.09 4.21 5.75
N ALA A 58 2.26 3.97 4.73
CA ALA A 58 1.81 5.00 3.80
C ALA A 58 0.31 4.89 3.51
N GLY A 59 -0.36 6.03 3.34
CA GLY A 59 -1.79 6.09 3.08
C GLY A 59 -2.33 7.51 3.10
N GLU A 60 -3.59 7.63 2.69
CA GLU A 60 -4.32 8.91 2.66
C GLU A 60 -5.77 8.70 3.11
N LEU A 61 -6.41 9.78 3.55
CA LEU A 61 -7.86 9.84 3.72
C LEU A 61 -8.42 11.05 2.96
N LYS A 62 -9.30 10.81 1.99
CA LYS A 62 -9.94 11.86 1.17
C LYS A 62 -8.91 12.77 0.47
N ALA A 63 -7.90 12.15 -0.13
CA ALA A 63 -6.72 12.73 -0.74
C ALA A 63 -5.83 13.57 0.20
N LYS A 64 -5.99 13.43 1.53
CA LYS A 64 -5.22 14.18 2.52
C LYS A 64 -4.22 13.28 3.27
N PRO A 65 -3.07 13.83 3.68
CA PRO A 65 -2.18 13.15 4.61
C PRO A 65 -2.92 12.73 5.89
N VAL A 66 -2.50 11.60 6.42
CA VAL A 66 -2.90 11.12 7.75
C VAL A 66 -1.70 11.27 8.66
N ASP A 67 -1.92 11.70 9.90
CA ASP A 67 -0.86 11.79 10.88
C ASP A 67 -0.15 10.44 11.05
N ASP A 68 1.17 10.48 11.25
CA ASP A 68 2.05 9.31 11.40
C ASP A 68 2.19 8.41 10.15
N LEU A 69 1.57 8.76 9.02
CA LEU A 69 1.68 8.03 7.75
C LEU A 69 2.36 8.87 6.67
N MET A 70 3.15 8.22 5.81
CA MET A 70 3.65 8.85 4.59
C MET A 70 2.52 9.00 3.57
N TYR A 71 2.45 10.13 2.89
CA TYR A 71 1.50 10.28 1.77
C TYR A 71 1.85 9.28 0.65
N PRO A 72 0.86 8.62 0.00
CA PRO A 72 1.11 7.53 -0.94
C PRO A 72 1.49 8.07 -2.33
N SER A 73 2.42 9.01 -2.39
CA SER A 73 2.99 9.52 -3.63
C SER A 73 4.08 8.56 -4.13
N PRO A 74 4.00 8.06 -5.38
CA PRO A 74 5.05 7.22 -5.97
C PRO A 74 6.45 7.84 -5.86
N THR A 75 6.57 9.14 -6.11
CA THR A 75 7.85 9.84 -6.11
C THR A 75 8.40 10.11 -4.70
N LEU A 76 7.53 10.14 -3.69
CA LEU A 76 7.94 10.26 -2.30
C LEU A 76 8.44 8.91 -1.79
N LEU A 77 7.66 7.86 -2.03
CA LEU A 77 7.95 6.52 -1.52
C LEU A 77 9.17 5.87 -2.19
N SER A 78 9.46 6.17 -3.45
CA SER A 78 10.62 5.64 -4.18
C SER A 78 11.96 5.78 -3.45
N LYS A 79 12.08 6.80 -2.60
CA LYS A 79 13.28 7.10 -1.80
C LYS A 79 13.37 6.30 -0.50
N LEU A 80 12.27 5.69 -0.07
CA LEU A 80 12.11 5.11 1.26
C LEU A 80 11.94 3.58 1.21
N VAL A 81 11.31 3.05 0.16
CA VAL A 81 10.77 1.68 0.16
C VAL A 81 11.77 0.58 -0.17
N ARG A 82 12.97 0.89 -0.65
CA ARG A 82 13.94 -0.13 -1.07
C ARG A 82 14.28 -1.09 0.08
N GLY A 83 14.02 -2.37 -0.13
CA GLY A 83 14.24 -3.46 0.83
C GLY A 83 13.20 -3.54 1.95
N LYS A 84 12.23 -2.63 1.99
CA LYS A 84 11.22 -2.53 3.06
C LYS A 84 9.91 -3.20 2.65
N LEU A 85 9.11 -3.54 3.67
CA LEU A 85 7.68 -3.85 3.57
C LEU A 85 6.84 -2.57 3.45
#